data_AF-A0A952MZ81-F1
#
_entry.id   AF-A0A952MZ81-F1
#
_cell.length_a   1.000
_cell.length_b   1.000
_cell.length_c   1.000
_cell.angle_alpha   90.00
_cell.angle_beta   90.00
_cell.angle_gamma   90.00
#
_symmetry.space_group_name_H-M   'P 1'
#
loop_
_entity.id
_entity.type
_entity.pdbx_description
1 polymer ?
#
loop_
_entity_poly.entity_id
_entity_poly.type
_entity_poly.pdbx_seq_one_letter_code
_entity_poly.pdbx_strand_id
1 'polypeptide(L)' 'MQKVKTYFLESWDELRNKVSWSSFNELQSSAILVLVASTIFALAIGAIDWVFKTGLEWFYREF' A
#
# COMPACT_ATOMS: atom_id res chain seq x y z
N MET A 1 -5.73 30.88 -22.42
CA MET A 1 -6.35 30.18 -21.27
C MET A 1 -7.39 29.13 -21.65
N GLN A 2 -8.17 29.29 -22.74
CA GLN A 2 -9.13 28.26 -23.17
C GLN A 2 -8.46 26.95 -23.61
N LYS A 3 -7.34 27.02 -24.35
CA LYS A 3 -6.60 25.84 -24.81
C LYS A 3 -6.21 24.88 -23.68
N VAL A 4 -5.71 25.41 -22.56
CA VAL A 4 -5.30 24.59 -21.41
C VAL A 4 -6.50 23.86 -20.79
N LYS A 5 -7.64 24.54 -20.64
CA LYS A 5 -8.87 23.94 -20.13
C LYS A 5 -9.38 22.82 -21.04
N THR A 6 -9.31 23.02 -22.36
CA THR A 6 -9.68 22.01 -23.35
C THR A 6 -8.73 20.81 -23.33
N TYR A 7 -7.42 21.03 -23.20
CA TYR A 7 -6.44 19.94 -23.06
C TYR A 7 -6.70 19.07 -21.83
N PHE A 8 -6.99 19.67 -20.66
CA PHE A 8 -7.34 18.88 -19.47
C PHE A 8 -8.64 18.08 -19.64
N LEU A 9 -9.62 18.65 -20.34
CA LEU A 9 -10.88 17.96 -20.64
C LEU A 9 -10.67 16.78 -21.61
N GLU A 10 -9.89 16.97 -22.66
CA GLU A 10 -9.56 15.91 -23.63
C GLU A 10 -8.69 14.81 -23.00
N SER A 11 -7.70 15.16 -22.18
CA SER A 11 -6.89 14.18 -21.44
C SER A 11 -7.72 13.39 -20.43
N TRP A 12 -8.70 14.01 -19.77
CA TRP A 12 -9.60 13.30 -18.87
C TRP A 12 -10.49 12.30 -19.61
N ASP A 13 -11.01 12.70 -20.77
CA ASP A 13 -11.86 11.85 -21.60
C ASP A 13 -11.07 10.67 -22.21
N GLU A 14 -9.82 10.91 -22.61
CA GLU A 14 -8.91 9.88 -23.11
C GLU A 14 -8.53 8.85 -22.04
N LEU A 15 -8.16 9.33 -20.84
CA LEU A 15 -7.83 8.45 -19.72
C LEU A 15 -9.02 7.60 -19.29
N ARG A 16 -10.26 8.11 -19.41
CA ARG A 16 -11.46 7.38 -18.98
C ARG A 16 -11.97 6.39 -20.02
N ASN A 17 -12.00 6.78 -21.30
CA ASN A 17 -12.67 5.99 -22.34
C ASN A 17 -11.71 5.15 -23.20
N LYS A 18 -10.41 5.47 -23.21
CA LYS A 18 -9.42 4.82 -24.08
C LYS A 18 -8.41 3.93 -23.34
N VAL A 19 -8.53 3.83 -22.02
CA VAL A 19 -7.68 2.96 -21.19
C VAL A 19 -8.53 1.85 -20.61
N SER A 20 -8.04 0.61 -20.71
CA SER A 20 -8.66 -0.56 -20.08
C SER A 20 -8.44 -0.53 -18.57
N TRP A 21 -9.23 0.27 -17.85
CA TRP A 21 -9.32 0.15 -16.40
C TRP A 21 -10.04 -1.16 -16.07
N SER A 22 -9.41 -2.00 -15.25
CA SER A 22 -10.11 -3.12 -14.61
C SER A 22 -11.25 -2.56 -13.73
N SER A 23 -12.27 -3.38 -13.47
CA SER A 23 -13.42 -2.93 -12.68
C SER A 23 -12.95 -2.46 -11.29
N PHE A 24 -13.53 -1.37 -10.77
CA PHE A 24 -13.18 -0.83 -9.45
C PHE A 24 -13.27 -1.89 -8.33
N ASN A 25 -14.19 -2.86 -8.47
CA ASN A 25 -14.36 -3.97 -7.54
C ASN A 25 -13.15 -4.93 -7.55
N GLU A 26 -12.59 -5.23 -8.71
CA GLU A 26 -11.38 -6.07 -8.82
C GLU A 26 -10.16 -5.36 -8.23
N LEU A 27 -9.97 -4.07 -8.54
CA LEU A 27 -8.88 -3.29 -7.93
C LEU A 27 -8.99 -3.24 -6.42
N GLN A 28 -10.20 -3.04 -5.89
CA GLN A 28 -10.43 -3.02 -4.45
C GLN A 28 -10.15 -4.39 -3.81
N SER A 29 -10.56 -5.49 -4.46
CA SER A 29 -10.25 -6.85 -4.00
C SER A 29 -8.74 -7.09 -3.93
N SER A 30 -7.99 -6.70 -4.96
CA SER A 30 -6.53 -6.82 -4.97
C SER A 30 -5.86 -5.94 -3.91
N ALA A 31 -6.35 -4.71 -3.72
CA ALA A 31 -5.84 -3.80 -2.69
C ALA A 31 -6.08 -4.34 -1.26
N ILE A 32 -7.26 -4.91 -1.00
CA ILE A 32 -7.60 -5.52 0.28
C ILE A 32 -6.71 -6.74 0.55
N LEU A 33 -6.48 -7.58 -0.46
CA LEU A 33 -5.57 -8.73 -0.34
C LEU A 33 -4.16 -8.29 0.09
N VAL A 34 -3.62 -7.26 -0.56
CA VAL A 34 -2.29 -6.72 -0.24
C VAL A 34 -2.27 -6.11 1.16
N LEU A 35 -3.31 -5.36 1.55
CA LEU A 35 -3.43 -4.79 2.90
C LEU A 35 -3.41 -5.86 3.99
N VAL A 36 -4.14 -6.96 3.79
CA VAL A 36 -4.16 -8.08 4.74
C VAL A 36 -2.79 -8.74 4.81
N ALA A 37 -2.17 -9.01 3.65
CA ALA A 37 -0.82 -9.59 3.61
C ALA A 37 0.21 -8.68 4.32
N SER A 38 0.21 -7.37 4.07
CA SER A 38 1.13 -6.43 4.70
C SER A 38 0.90 -6.33 6.22
N THR A 39 -0.35 -6.46 6.67
CA THR A 39 -0.69 -6.48 8.10
C THR A 39 -0.07 -7.68 8.80
N ILE A 40 -0.13 -8.87 8.17
CA ILE A 40 0.48 -10.08 8.71
C ILE A 40 2.01 -9.94 8.81
N PHE A 41 2.66 -9.40 7.78
CA PHE A 41 4.10 -9.16 7.81
C PHE A 41 4.49 -8.14 8.89
N ALA A 42 3.72 -7.08 9.06
CA ALA A 42 3.95 -6.08 10.11
C ALA A 42 3.89 -6.71 11.52
N LEU A 43 2.92 -7.59 11.77
CA LEU A 43 2.82 -8.32 13.05
C LEU A 43 4.00 -9.28 13.26
N ALA A 44 4.42 -9.99 12.21
CA ALA A 44 5.54 -10.92 12.29
C ALA A 44 6.85 -10.20 12.61
N ILE A 45 7.15 -9.10 11.91
CA ILE A 45 8.34 -8.28 12.17
C ILE A 45 8.28 -7.69 13.57
N GLY A 46 7.12 -7.15 13.98
CA GLY A 46 6.94 -6.60 15.33
C GLY A 46 7.16 -7.63 16.43
N ALA A 47 6.76 -8.89 16.22
CA ALA A 47 7.03 -9.98 17.16
C ALA A 47 8.53 -10.31 17.26
N ILE A 48 9.24 -10.33 16.13
CA ILE A 48 10.68 -10.54 16.08
C ILE A 48 11.39 -9.40 16.83
N ASP A 49 11.05 -8.15 16.54
CA ASP A 49 11.64 -6.96 17.20
C ASP A 49 11.45 -7.02 18.72
N TRP A 50 10.26 -7.45 19.18
CA TRP A 50 9.98 -7.62 20.61
C TRP A 50 10.86 -8.70 21.25
N VAL A 51 10.98 -9.87 20.62
CA VAL A 51 11.82 -10.97 21.12
C VAL A 51 13.28 -10.53 21.20
N PHE A 52 13.81 -9.87 20.17
CA PHE A 52 15.18 -9.39 20.17
C PHE A 52 15.41 -8.34 21.24
N LYS A 53 14.50 -7.37 21.39
CA LYS A 53 14.62 -6.33 22.41
C LYS A 53 14.63 -6.93 23.81
N THR A 54 13.67 -7.78 24.14
CA THR A 54 13.60 -8.42 25.46
C THR A 54 14.78 -9.38 25.70
N GLY A 55 15.20 -10.13 24.69
CA GLY A 55 16.36 -11.02 24.79
C GLY A 55 17.67 -10.25 25.05
N LEU A 56 17.89 -9.15 24.33
CA LEU A 56 19.07 -8.30 24.52
C LEU A 56 19.03 -7.57 25.86
N GLU A 57 17.88 -7.00 26.26
CA GLU A 57 17.72 -6.37 27.59
C GLU A 57 18.00 -7.37 28.72
N TRP A 58 17.57 -8.62 28.56
CA TRP A 58 17.86 -9.68 29.54
C TRP A 58 19.35 -10.02 29.58
N PHE A 59 19.99 -10.18 28.42
CA PHE A 59 21.42 -10.45 28.33
C PHE A 59 22.29 -9.33 28.93
N TYR A 60 22.00 -8.07 28.60
CA TYR A 60 22.73 -6.91 29.11
C TYR A 60 22.48 -6.61 30.59
N ARG A 61 21.42 -7.14 31.20
CA ARG A 61 21.17 -6.99 32.64
C ARG A 61 21.96 -8.01 33.46
N GLU A 62 22.20 -9.18 32.90
CA GLU A 62 22.86 -10.30 33.58
C GLU A 62 24.40 -10.27 33.45
N PHE A 63 24.92 -9.48 32.51
CA PHE A 63 26.35 -9.18 32.33
C PHE A 63 26.66 -7.75 32.76
#